data_AF-A0A1M5EH99-F1
#
_entry.id   AF-A0A1M5EH99-F1
#
_cell.length_a   1.000
_cell.length_b   1.000
_cell.length_c   1.000
_cell.angle_alpha   90.00
_cell.angle_beta   90.00
_cell.angle_gamma   90.00
#
_symmetry.space_group_name_H-M   'P 1'
#
loop_
_entity.id
_entity.type
_entity.pdbx_description
1 polymer ?
#
loop_
_entity_poly.entity_id
_entity_poly.type
_entity_poly.pdbx_seq_one_letter_code
_entity_poly.pdbx_strand_id
1 'polypeptide(L)'
;MDMKNIDIKHIEELITSFYGGTTTLDEEKILLDFFKSENVPDWMDIEQKMFMEIYSRKNEEAPYHLESRLISLVDKLDKEENRTSRPIRKSIHIHWKWVSGIAACIAIMITAGIFLYKGMGQHQEYAVVDTYSDPEDAYRETQKVMLLVSNKLNKGLQQVESIQDNVDRVNKVMNKNNIRL
;
A
#
# COMPACT_ATOMS: atom_id res chain seq x y z
N MET A 1 37.93 4.67 25.68
CA MET A 1 37.40 5.47 24.56
C MET A 1 37.01 6.80 25.16
N ASP A 2 37.71 7.87 24.78
CA ASP A 2 37.56 9.19 25.38
C ASP A 2 36.17 9.77 25.09
N MET A 3 35.28 9.76 26.08
CA MET A 3 33.96 10.42 26.07
C MET A 3 34.05 11.97 26.08
N LYS A 4 35.24 12.54 25.86
CA LYS A 4 35.53 13.97 26.06
C LYS A 4 35.34 14.85 24.83
N ASN A 5 34.92 14.28 23.69
CA ASN A 5 34.76 15.07 22.46
C ASN A 5 33.70 14.46 21.52
N ILE A 6 32.48 14.27 22.04
CA ILE A 6 31.33 14.01 21.17
C ILE A 6 30.96 15.35 20.53
N ASP A 7 31.01 15.42 19.20
CA ASP A 7 30.65 16.62 18.44
C ASP A 7 29.14 16.87 18.57
N ILE A 8 28.76 18.07 19.01
CA ILE A 8 27.35 18.49 19.15
C ILE A 8 26.62 18.33 17.81
N LYS A 9 27.30 18.60 16.69
CA LYS A 9 26.72 18.43 15.36
C LYS A 9 26.39 16.96 15.08
N HIS A 10 27.22 16.04 15.53
CA HIS A 10 26.94 14.61 15.38
C HIS A 10 25.73 14.18 16.22
N ILE A 11 25.55 14.74 17.42
CA ILE A 11 24.36 14.50 18.24
C ILE A 11 23.10 15.06 17.56
N GLU A 12 23.15 16.25 16.97
CA GLU A 12 22.03 16.82 16.20
C GLU A 12 21.60 15.92 15.02
N GLU A 13 22.59 15.39 14.27
CA GLU A 13 22.35 14.46 13.17
C GLU A 13 21.72 13.14 13.66
N LEU A 14 22.18 12.63 14.80
CA LEU A 14 21.63 11.43 15.43
C LEU A 14 20.20 11.65 15.94
N ILE A 15 19.91 12.81 16.54
CA ILE A 15 18.55 13.17 16.98
C ILE A 15 17.61 13.26 15.77
N THR A 16 18.05 13.91 14.70
CA THR A 16 17.28 13.99 13.46
C THR A 16 16.97 12.60 12.91
N SER A 17 17.97 11.71 12.90
CA SER A 17 17.81 10.31 12.48
C SER A 17 16.91 9.50 13.41
N PHE A 18 16.94 9.78 14.72
CA PHE A 18 16.09 9.14 15.72
C PHE A 18 14.62 9.49 15.49
N TYR A 19 14.31 10.77 15.28
CA TYR A 19 12.95 11.18 14.89
C TYR A 19 12.55 10.64 13.52
N GLY A 20 13.51 10.41 12.63
CA GLY A 20 13.32 9.72 11.36
C GLY A 20 13.14 8.20 11.47
N GLY A 21 13.39 7.59 12.63
CA GLY A 21 13.31 6.14 12.84
C GLY A 21 14.38 5.34 12.09
N THR A 22 15.51 5.97 11.74
CA THR A 22 16.60 5.32 10.99
C THR A 22 17.82 5.01 11.85
N THR A 23 17.74 5.20 13.16
CA THR A 23 18.83 4.92 14.11
C THR A 23 18.99 3.44 14.38
N THR A 24 20.23 3.06 14.68
CA THR A 24 20.61 1.75 15.18
C THR A 24 20.67 1.74 16.72
N LEU A 25 20.63 0.55 17.32
CA LEU A 25 20.72 0.38 18.78
C LEU A 25 22.01 0.96 19.37
N ASP A 26 23.13 0.89 18.65
CA ASP A 26 24.42 1.43 19.09
C ASP A 26 24.41 2.96 19.09
N GLU A 27 23.78 3.58 18.09
CA GLU A 27 23.60 5.04 18.00
C GLU A 27 22.67 5.58 19.09
N GLU A 28 21.57 4.88 19.36
CA GLU A 28 20.67 5.24 20.47
C GLU A 28 21.36 5.13 21.83
N LYS A 29 22.27 4.17 21.99
CA LYS A 29 23.09 4.07 23.21
C LYS A 29 24.02 5.27 23.37
N ILE A 30 24.62 5.76 22.27
CA ILE A 30 25.44 6.98 22.27
C ILE A 30 24.59 8.20 22.68
N LEU A 31 23.39 8.35 22.11
CA LEU A 31 22.44 9.41 22.49
C LEU A 31 22.08 9.34 23.97
N LEU A 32 21.78 8.14 24.46
CA LEU A 32 21.42 7.92 25.86
C LEU A 32 22.58 8.23 26.81
N ASP A 33 23.79 7.81 26.48
CA ASP A 33 24.99 8.08 27.29
C ASP A 33 25.34 9.59 27.28
N PHE A 34 25.13 10.28 26.15
CA PHE A 34 25.26 11.74 26.05
C PHE A 34 24.24 12.46 26.93
N PHE A 35 22.95 12.14 26.83
CA PHE A 35 21.89 12.79 27.60
C PHE A 35 21.88 12.45 29.09
N LYS A 36 22.51 11.33 29.48
CA LYS A 36 22.79 11.01 30.89
C LYS A 36 23.91 11.86 31.49
N SER A 37 24.78 12.44 30.66
CA SER A 37 25.87 13.28 31.13
C SER A 37 25.35 14.67 31.55
N GLU A 38 26.05 15.33 32.46
CA GLU A 38 25.67 16.64 33.02
C GLU A 38 25.97 17.82 32.08
N ASN A 39 26.54 17.57 30.90
CA ASN A 39 27.01 18.61 29.96
C ASN A 39 26.18 18.64 28.66
N VAL A 40 24.86 18.79 28.82
CA VAL A 40 23.93 18.95 27.70
C VAL A 40 23.64 20.44 27.50
N PRO A 41 23.73 20.98 26.27
CA PRO A 41 23.40 22.39 25.99
C PRO A 41 21.96 22.76 26.40
N ASP A 42 21.75 23.99 26.89
CA ASP A 42 20.46 24.46 27.38
C ASP A 42 19.30 24.32 26.36
N TRP A 43 19.60 24.42 25.06
CA TRP A 43 18.61 24.30 24.00
C TRP A 43 18.21 22.86 23.68
N MET A 44 18.88 21.86 24.28
CA MET A 44 18.61 20.42 24.14
C MET A 44 17.92 19.81 25.37
N ASP A 45 17.45 20.65 26.30
CA ASP A 45 16.79 20.23 27.54
C ASP A 45 15.49 19.45 27.28
N ILE A 46 14.79 19.76 26.17
CA ILE A 46 13.56 19.06 25.78
C ILE A 46 13.88 17.63 25.35
N GLU A 47 14.88 17.48 24.49
CA GLU A 47 15.37 16.19 23.99
C GLU A 47 15.90 15.35 25.15
N GLN A 48 16.67 15.95 26.05
CA GLN A 48 17.15 15.27 27.26
C GLN A 48 16.00 14.71 28.10
N LYS A 49 15.00 15.54 28.41
CA LYS A 49 13.83 15.11 29.20
C LYS A 49 13.06 13.99 28.50
N MET A 50 12.86 14.11 27.19
CA MET A 50 12.17 13.10 26.39
C MET A 50 12.92 11.76 26.40
N PHE A 51 14.22 11.76 26.09
CA PHE A 51 15.04 10.54 26.11
C PHE A 51 15.06 9.93 27.52
N MET A 52 15.25 10.76 28.55
CA MET A 52 15.22 10.26 29.92
C MET A 52 13.87 9.66 30.27
N GLU A 53 12.73 10.24 29.85
CA GLU A 53 11.41 9.65 30.11
C GLU A 53 11.20 8.31 29.37
N ILE A 54 11.58 8.25 28.09
CA ILE A 54 11.43 7.04 27.26
C ILE A 54 12.26 5.88 27.83
N TYR A 55 13.53 6.13 28.14
CA TYR A 55 14.45 5.08 28.58
C TYR A 55 14.46 4.86 30.11
N SER A 56 13.91 5.76 30.92
CA SER A 56 13.70 5.51 32.36
C SER A 56 12.47 4.67 32.65
N ARG A 57 11.49 4.62 31.75
CA ARG A 57 10.36 3.70 31.84
C ARG A 57 10.87 2.29 31.59
N LYS A 58 11.25 1.63 32.68
CA LYS A 58 11.66 0.23 32.71
C LYS A 58 10.55 -0.59 32.07
N ASN A 59 10.87 -1.33 30.98
CA ASN A 59 9.96 -2.20 30.22
C ASN A 59 8.77 -2.70 31.05
N GLU A 60 7.69 -1.93 31.05
CA GLU A 60 6.45 -2.35 31.69
C GLU A 60 5.89 -3.45 30.80
N GLU A 61 5.66 -4.63 31.38
CA GLU A 61 5.05 -5.72 30.65
C GLU A 61 3.71 -5.22 30.08
N ALA A 62 3.54 -5.41 28.77
CA ALA A 62 2.35 -4.96 28.08
C ALA A 62 1.10 -5.49 28.81
N PRO A 63 0.05 -4.66 28.98
CA PRO A 63 -1.11 -5.06 29.75
C PRO A 63 -1.74 -6.34 29.18
N TYR A 64 -2.14 -7.23 30.09
CA TYR A 64 -2.80 -8.49 29.73
C TYR A 64 -4.00 -8.21 28.81
N HIS A 65 -4.07 -8.93 27.69
CA HIS A 65 -5.02 -8.74 26.57
C HIS A 65 -4.74 -7.63 25.55
N LEU A 66 -3.66 -6.85 25.65
CA LEU A 66 -3.33 -5.89 24.58
C LEU A 66 -3.09 -6.61 23.25
N GLU A 67 -2.28 -7.66 23.27
CA GLU A 67 -1.95 -8.46 22.09
C GLU A 67 -3.19 -9.05 21.42
N SER A 68 -4.09 -9.67 22.20
CA SER A 68 -5.32 -10.24 21.64
C SER A 68 -6.24 -9.17 21.05
N ARG A 69 -6.30 -7.97 21.65
CA ARG A 69 -7.04 -6.83 21.08
C ARG A 69 -6.42 -6.35 19.78
N LEU A 70 -5.10 -6.27 19.69
CA LEU A 70 -4.38 -5.88 18.47
C LEU A 70 -4.62 -6.89 17.35
N ILE A 71 -4.49 -8.19 17.63
CA ILE A 71 -4.80 -9.27 16.67
C ILE A 71 -6.24 -9.15 16.18
N SER A 72 -7.19 -8.93 17.11
CA SER A 72 -8.61 -8.76 16.74
C SER A 72 -8.87 -7.51 15.89
N LEU A 73 -8.04 -6.47 16.02
CA LEU A 73 -8.15 -5.25 15.23
C LEU A 73 -7.57 -5.46 13.83
N VAL A 74 -6.43 -6.13 13.72
CA VAL A 74 -5.85 -6.54 12.42
C VAL A 74 -6.85 -7.37 11.63
N ASP A 75 -7.43 -8.41 12.24
CA ASP A 75 -8.45 -9.24 11.60
C ASP A 75 -9.68 -8.45 11.11
N LYS A 76 -10.06 -7.38 11.84
CA LYS A 76 -11.17 -6.52 11.44
C LYS A 76 -10.80 -5.62 10.26
N LEU A 77 -9.62 -5.01 10.31
CA LEU A 77 -9.12 -4.14 9.23
C LEU A 77 -8.93 -4.93 7.94
N ASP A 78 -8.37 -6.15 8.01
CA ASP A 78 -8.27 -7.05 6.87
C ASP A 78 -9.65 -7.37 6.29
N LYS A 79 -10.65 -7.62 7.13
CA LYS A 79 -12.02 -7.87 6.67
C LYS A 79 -12.67 -6.64 6.07
N GLU A 80 -12.39 -5.45 6.57
CA GLU A 80 -12.91 -4.18 6.04
C GLU A 80 -12.26 -3.82 4.69
N GLU A 81 -10.94 -3.97 4.58
CA GLU A 81 -10.20 -3.79 3.32
C GLU A 81 -10.66 -4.78 2.25
N ASN A 82 -10.87 -6.05 2.62
CA ASN A 82 -11.38 -7.09 1.71
C ASN A 82 -12.89 -6.96 1.42
N ARG A 83 -13.66 -6.14 2.16
CA ARG A 83 -15.04 -5.80 1.80
C ARG A 83 -15.08 -4.79 0.66
N THR A 84 -14.12 -3.87 0.61
CA THR A 84 -13.94 -2.94 -0.52
C THR A 84 -13.24 -3.59 -1.70
N SER A 85 -12.36 -4.55 -1.44
CA SER A 85 -11.66 -5.36 -2.45
C SER A 85 -12.26 -6.76 -2.47
N ARG A 86 -13.42 -6.94 -3.12
CA ARG A 86 -14.07 -8.26 -3.24
C ARG A 86 -13.05 -9.30 -3.76
N PRO A 87 -12.69 -10.34 -3.00
CA PRO A 87 -11.96 -11.45 -3.59
C PRO A 87 -12.91 -12.14 -4.56
N ILE A 88 -12.56 -12.17 -5.85
CA ILE A 88 -13.21 -13.04 -6.84
C ILE A 88 -12.82 -14.48 -6.49
N ARG A 89 -13.45 -15.04 -5.46
CA ARG A 89 -13.46 -16.48 -5.23
C ARG A 89 -14.90 -16.92 -5.10
N LYS A 90 -15.62 -16.85 -6.22
CA LYS A 90 -16.77 -17.73 -6.40
C LYS A 90 -16.19 -19.12 -6.54
N SER A 91 -16.34 -19.93 -5.50
CA SER A 91 -16.23 -21.38 -5.59
C SER A 91 -17.26 -21.83 -6.62
N ILE A 92 -16.83 -21.93 -7.87
CA ILE A 92 -17.63 -22.50 -8.92
C ILE A 92 -17.48 -24.01 -8.78
N HIS A 93 -18.43 -24.64 -8.08
CA HIS A 93 -18.60 -26.08 -8.11
C HIS A 93 -19.18 -26.50 -9.47
N ILE A 94 -18.41 -26.30 -10.55
CA ILE A 94 -18.72 -26.92 -11.84
C ILE A 94 -18.51 -28.42 -11.68
N HIS A 95 -19.52 -29.21 -12.05
CA HIS A 95 -19.41 -30.65 -12.17
C HIS A 95 -18.44 -31.00 -13.32
N TRP A 96 -17.14 -31.05 -13.03
CA TRP A 96 -16.08 -31.39 -13.98
C TRP A 96 -16.34 -32.67 -14.78
N LYS A 97 -17.12 -33.60 -14.21
CA LYS A 97 -17.57 -34.82 -14.90
C LYS A 97 -18.49 -34.55 -16.09
N TRP A 98 -19.33 -33.50 -16.04
CA TRP A 98 -20.23 -33.12 -17.13
C TRP A 98 -19.50 -32.32 -18.22
N VAL A 99 -18.58 -31.44 -17.81
CA VAL A 99 -17.73 -30.67 -18.74
C VAL A 99 -16.77 -31.59 -19.50
N SER A 100 -16.23 -32.61 -18.85
CA SER A 100 -15.39 -33.63 -19.50
C SER A 100 -16.15 -34.39 -20.61
N GLY A 101 -17.43 -34.70 -20.40
CA GLY A 101 -18.27 -35.33 -21.41
C GLY A 101 -18.47 -34.45 -22.66
N ILE A 102 -18.78 -33.16 -22.46
CA ILE A 102 -18.96 -32.21 -23.56
C ILE A 102 -17.64 -31.99 -24.31
N ALA A 103 -16.53 -31.85 -23.59
CA ALA A 103 -15.20 -31.70 -24.17
C ALA A 103 -14.81 -32.90 -25.04
N ALA A 104 -15.10 -34.13 -24.59
CA ALA A 104 -14.83 -35.34 -25.37
C ALA A 104 -15.64 -35.39 -26.68
N CYS A 105 -16.93 -35.02 -26.65
CA CYS A 105 -17.76 -34.95 -27.85
C CYS A 105 -17.24 -33.91 -28.85
N ILE A 106 -16.86 -32.72 -28.37
CA ILE A 106 -16.28 -31.66 -29.20
C ILE A 106 -14.93 -32.11 -29.79
N ALA A 107 -14.06 -32.73 -28.97
CA ALA A 107 -12.78 -33.25 -29.41
C ALA A 107 -12.95 -34.31 -30.51
N ILE A 108 -13.88 -35.27 -30.34
CA ILE A 108 -14.18 -36.30 -31.35
C ILE A 108 -14.69 -35.65 -32.65
N MET A 109 -15.58 -34.66 -32.55
CA MET A 109 -16.12 -33.94 -33.71
C MET A 109 -15.01 -33.17 -34.47
N ILE A 110 -14.12 -32.50 -33.74
CA ILE A 110 -12.97 -31.79 -34.30
C ILE A 110 -11.97 -32.77 -34.91
N THR A 111 -11.65 -33.88 -34.24
CA THR A 111 -10.73 -34.90 -34.75
C THR A 111 -11.27 -35.56 -36.01
N ALA A 112 -12.55 -35.92 -36.04
CA ALA A 112 -13.19 -36.46 -37.24
C ALA A 112 -13.25 -35.42 -38.36
N GLY A 113 -13.60 -34.16 -38.04
CA GLY A 113 -13.61 -33.05 -38.98
C GLY A 113 -12.24 -32.80 -39.61
N ILE A 114 -11.17 -32.74 -38.81
CA ILE A 114 -9.79 -32.56 -39.30
C ILE A 114 -9.33 -33.78 -40.09
N PHE A 115 -9.69 -35.00 -39.69
CA PHE A 115 -9.31 -36.21 -40.41
C PHE A 115 -9.93 -36.26 -41.81
N LEU A 116 -11.23 -35.93 -41.91
CA LEU A 116 -11.92 -35.83 -43.19
C LEU A 116 -11.42 -34.63 -44.02
N TYR A 117 -11.15 -33.49 -43.38
CA TYR A 117 -10.63 -32.28 -44.04
C TYR A 117 -9.19 -32.44 -44.53
N LYS A 118 -8.30 -33.10 -43.77
CA LYS A 118 -6.95 -33.47 -44.23
C LYS A 118 -6.97 -34.52 -45.34
N GLY A 119 -7.99 -35.38 -45.37
CA GLY A 119 -8.22 -36.31 -46.48
C GLY A 119 -8.62 -35.61 -47.79
N MET A 120 -9.16 -34.39 -47.70
CA MET A 120 -9.59 -33.58 -48.83
C MET A 120 -8.76 -32.28 -48.84
N GLY A 121 -7.49 -32.40 -49.21
CA GLY A 121 -6.48 -31.37 -48.98
C GLY A 121 -6.89 -29.97 -49.43
N GLN A 122 -6.97 -29.04 -48.48
CA GLN A 122 -6.80 -27.60 -48.71
C GLN A 122 -6.13 -26.93 -47.50
N HIS A 123 -4.99 -26.30 -47.76
CA HIS A 123 -4.35 -25.36 -46.85
C HIS A 123 -5.27 -24.15 -46.68
N GLN A 124 -5.72 -23.88 -45.45
CA GLN A 124 -6.36 -22.62 -45.10
C GLN A 124 -5.40 -21.78 -44.26
N GLU A 125 -4.99 -20.66 -44.84
CA GLU A 125 -4.25 -19.58 -44.20
C GLU A 125 -5.24 -18.77 -43.36
N TYR A 126 -4.98 -18.65 -42.06
CA TYR A 126 -5.84 -17.88 -41.15
C TYR A 126 -5.56 -16.39 -41.36
N ALA A 127 -6.47 -15.68 -42.02
CA ALA A 127 -6.43 -14.22 -42.08
C ALA A 127 -6.75 -13.64 -40.70
N VAL A 128 -5.80 -12.89 -40.13
CA VAL A 128 -6.04 -12.05 -38.95
C VAL A 128 -7.03 -10.96 -39.39
N VAL A 129 -8.26 -11.02 -38.89
CA VAL A 129 -9.26 -9.97 -39.14
C VAL A 129 -9.05 -8.88 -38.10
N ASP A 130 -8.50 -7.75 -38.52
CA ASP A 130 -8.40 -6.56 -37.67
C ASP A 130 -9.79 -6.03 -37.30
N THR A 131 -10.00 -5.69 -36.02
CA THR A 131 -11.27 -5.21 -35.45
C THR A 131 -11.78 -3.91 -36.08
N TYR A 132 -10.89 -3.13 -36.70
CA TYR A 132 -11.21 -1.91 -37.42
C TYR A 132 -10.62 -1.98 -38.82
N SER A 133 -11.42 -1.63 -39.83
CA SER A 133 -11.03 -1.66 -41.25
C SER A 133 -10.12 -0.50 -41.66
N ASP A 134 -10.07 0.56 -40.86
CA ASP A 134 -9.26 1.76 -41.09
C ASP A 134 -8.48 2.13 -39.81
N PRO A 135 -7.13 2.19 -39.87
CA PRO A 135 -6.29 2.62 -38.76
C PRO A 135 -6.63 4.00 -38.16
N GLU A 136 -7.15 4.93 -38.97
CA GLU A 136 -7.51 6.28 -38.51
C GLU A 136 -8.72 6.27 -37.56
N ASP A 137 -9.69 5.39 -37.80
CA ASP A 137 -10.89 5.31 -36.95
C ASP A 137 -10.56 4.72 -35.58
N ALA A 138 -9.66 3.73 -35.51
CA ALA A 138 -9.17 3.20 -34.24
C ALA A 138 -8.44 4.27 -33.41
N TYR A 139 -7.67 5.14 -34.08
CA TYR A 139 -6.98 6.25 -33.43
C TYR A 139 -7.97 7.27 -32.85
N ARG A 140 -9.00 7.63 -33.61
CA ARG A 140 -10.05 8.56 -33.15
C ARG A 140 -10.82 8.03 -31.95
N GLU A 141 -11.17 6.75 -31.93
CA GLU A 141 -11.84 6.15 -30.77
C GLU A 141 -10.92 6.10 -29.54
N THR A 142 -9.64 5.78 -29.75
CA THR A 142 -8.63 5.81 -28.68
C THR A 142 -8.50 7.21 -28.06
N GLN A 143 -8.48 8.26 -28.89
CA GLN A 143 -8.44 9.64 -28.42
C GLN A 143 -9.67 10.00 -27.56
N LYS A 144 -10.87 9.57 -27.95
CA LYS A 144 -12.09 9.78 -27.16
C LYS A 144 -12.01 9.10 -25.81
N VAL A 145 -11.53 7.86 -25.77
CA VAL A 145 -11.35 7.11 -24.52
C VAL A 145 -10.33 7.80 -23.61
N MET A 146 -9.18 8.20 -24.16
CA MET A 146 -8.12 8.86 -23.40
C MET A 146 -8.58 10.20 -22.83
N LEU A 147 -9.37 10.97 -23.59
CA LEU A 147 -10.00 12.20 -23.13
C LEU A 147 -11.00 11.95 -21.99
N LEU A 148 -11.84 10.91 -22.11
CA LEU A 148 -12.80 10.54 -21.07
C LEU A 148 -12.07 10.14 -19.77
N VAL A 149 -11.01 9.34 -19.88
CA VAL A 149 -10.18 8.93 -18.74
C VAL A 149 -9.54 10.15 -18.08
N SER A 150 -8.93 11.05 -18.86
CA SER A 150 -8.33 12.29 -18.35
C SER A 150 -9.36 13.15 -17.60
N ASN A 151 -10.55 13.33 -18.17
CA ASN A 151 -11.64 14.06 -17.52
C ASN A 151 -12.10 13.42 -16.21
N LYS A 152 -12.10 12.09 -16.11
CA LYS A 152 -12.44 11.37 -14.88
C LYS A 152 -11.35 11.52 -13.82
N LEU A 153 -10.07 11.44 -14.20
CA LEU A 153 -8.94 11.66 -13.30
C LEU A 153 -8.93 13.09 -12.76
N ASN A 154 -9.12 14.09 -13.61
CA ASN A 154 -9.16 15.49 -13.19
C ASN A 154 -10.29 15.76 -12.17
N LYS A 155 -11.48 15.20 -12.41
CA LYS A 155 -12.62 15.28 -11.46
C LYS A 155 -12.36 14.50 -10.17
N GLY A 156 -11.60 13.41 -10.22
CA GLY A 156 -11.19 12.66 -9.04
C GLY A 156 -10.20 13.43 -8.17
N LEU A 157 -9.19 14.05 -8.78
CA LEU A 157 -8.20 14.86 -8.09
C LEU A 157 -8.82 16.10 -7.42
N GLN A 158 -9.77 16.77 -8.09
CA GLN A 158 -10.50 17.89 -7.49
C GLN A 158 -11.31 17.49 -6.24
N GLN A 159 -11.88 16.29 -6.22
CA GLN A 159 -12.59 15.77 -5.03
C GLN A 159 -11.60 15.50 -3.89
N VAL A 160 -10.41 14.97 -4.18
CA VAL A 160 -9.36 14.74 -3.19
C VAL A 160 -8.84 16.06 -2.60
N GLU A 161 -8.62 17.07 -3.45
CA GLU A 161 -8.23 18.43 -3.00
C GLU A 161 -9.28 19.04 -2.06
N SER A 162 -10.57 18.92 -2.40
CA SER A 162 -11.64 19.40 -1.53
C SER A 162 -11.73 18.67 -0.18
N ILE A 163 -11.29 17.41 -0.12
CA ILE A 163 -11.22 16.63 1.13
C ILE A 163 -10.05 17.14 1.97
N GLN A 164 -8.89 17.39 1.37
CA GLN A 164 -7.73 17.96 2.07
C GLN A 164 -8.06 19.31 2.70
N ASP A 165 -8.69 20.21 1.94
CA ASP A 165 -9.16 21.51 2.44
C ASP A 165 -10.12 21.38 3.64
N ASN A 166 -11.02 20.40 3.59
CA ASN A 166 -11.97 20.15 4.68
C ASN A 166 -11.28 19.56 5.91
N VAL A 167 -10.31 18.64 5.73
CA VAL A 167 -9.51 18.07 6.81
C VAL A 167 -8.67 19.16 7.49
N ASP A 168 -8.03 20.03 6.72
CA ASP A 168 -7.24 21.14 7.24
C ASP A 168 -8.09 22.16 8.01
N ARG A 169 -9.30 22.44 7.52
CA ARG A 169 -10.29 23.26 8.26
C ARG A 169 -10.73 22.61 9.56
N VAL A 170 -11.01 21.31 9.56
CA VAL A 170 -11.40 20.56 10.77
C VAL A 170 -10.27 20.56 11.80
N ASN A 171 -9.03 20.29 11.38
CA ASN A 171 -7.85 20.34 12.24
C ASN A 171 -7.65 21.73 12.86
N LYS A 172 -7.85 22.80 12.07
CA LYS A 172 -7.76 24.19 12.55
C LYS A 172 -8.83 24.52 13.61
N VAL A 173 -10.07 24.04 13.42
CA VAL A 173 -11.17 24.24 14.39
C VAL A 173 -10.93 23.45 15.67
N MET A 174 -10.48 22.19 15.57
CA MET A 174 -10.17 21.36 16.74
C MET A 174 -9.02 21.95 17.57
N ASN A 175 -7.93 22.39 16.93
CA ASN A 175 -6.81 23.01 17.64
C ASN A 175 -7.21 24.33 18.32
N LYS A 176 -8.10 25.13 17.71
CA LYS A 176 -8.59 26.38 18.31
C LYS A 176 -9.52 26.16 19.52
N ASN A 177 -10.28 25.06 19.53
CA ASN A 177 -11.20 24.74 20.62
C ASN A 177 -10.50 24.03 21.80
N ASN A 178 -9.35 23.38 21.56
CA ASN A 178 -8.59 22.68 22.60
C ASN A 178 -7.67 23.61 23.43
N ILE A 179 -7.76 24.94 23.24
CA ILE A 179 -6.99 25.97 23.98
C ILE A 179 -7.90 26.71 25.00
N ARG A 180 -9.12 26.21 25.26
CA ARG A 180 -10.01 26.73 26.31
C ARG A 180 -10.36 25.66 27.35
N LEU A 181 -9.36 25.23 28.11
CA LEU A 181 -9.49 24.76 29.48
C LEU A 181 -8.31 25.29 30.30
#